data_AF-A0A119HFE9-F1
#
_entry.id   AF-A0A119HFE9-F1
#
_cell.length_a   1.000
_cell.length_b   1.000
_cell.length_c   1.000
_cell.angle_alpha   90.00
_cell.angle_beta   90.00
_cell.angle_gamma   90.00
#
_symmetry.space_group_name_H-M   'P 1'
#
loop_
_entity.id
_entity.type
_entity.pdbx_description
1 polymer ?
#
loop_
_entity_poly.entity_id
_entity_poly.type
_entity_poly.pdbx_seq_one_letter_code
_entity_poly.pdbx_strand_id
1 'polypeptide(L)'
;MRNPFKNVVAPLILKVDFTDPYWNVSAVQARCWLGGAVAADLLVQWIAGLPNLYTVLASLLTIAIFWALPRRLAGAVGGLYVAQALVSLPVVTAAGMVSRNAAEIAGVAWSAWCMFALVRLILGYIRTPKALM
;
A
#
# COMPACT_ATOMS: atom_id res chain seq x y z
N MET A 1 12.62 -11.62 -15.89
CA MET A 1 12.72 -11.38 -14.43
C MET A 1 11.54 -10.53 -13.99
N ARG A 2 10.81 -10.91 -12.93
CA ARG A 2 9.73 -10.07 -12.38
C ARG A 2 10.36 -8.86 -11.70
N ASN A 3 9.99 -7.64 -12.09
CA ASN A 3 10.48 -6.42 -11.46
C ASN A 3 9.66 -6.11 -10.19
N PRO A 4 10.18 -6.33 -8.97
CA PRO A 4 9.42 -6.11 -7.73
C PRO A 4 9.01 -4.64 -7.53
N PHE A 5 9.75 -3.68 -8.12
CA PHE A 5 9.41 -2.27 -8.05
C PHE A 5 8.07 -1.95 -8.70
N LYS A 6 7.64 -2.73 -9.72
CA LYS A 6 6.33 -2.54 -10.35
C LYS A 6 5.18 -2.81 -9.37
N ASN A 7 5.34 -3.73 -8.42
CA ASN A 7 4.32 -3.96 -7.37
C ASN A 7 4.18 -2.78 -6.41
N VAL A 8 5.24 -2.00 -6.21
CA VAL A 8 5.25 -0.86 -5.28
C VAL A 8 4.79 0.40 -6.00
N VAL A 9 5.38 0.69 -7.16
CA VAL A 9 5.16 1.95 -7.89
C VAL A 9 3.82 1.96 -8.62
N ALA A 10 3.46 0.89 -9.35
CA ALA A 10 2.28 0.91 -10.22
C ALA A 10 0.96 1.16 -9.47
N PRO A 11 0.71 0.58 -8.28
CA PRO A 11 -0.47 0.91 -7.48
C PRO A 11 -0.49 2.38 -7.06
N LEU A 12 0.66 2.91 -6.65
CA LEU A 12 0.78 4.28 -6.16
C LEU A 12 0.52 5.33 -7.25
N ILE A 13 0.96 5.06 -8.49
CA ILE A 13 0.75 5.95 -9.65
C ILE A 13 -0.47 5.58 -10.49
N LEU A 14 -1.36 4.71 -9.97
CA LEU A 14 -2.62 4.33 -10.61
C LEU A 14 -2.48 3.64 -11.98
N LYS A 15 -1.36 2.93 -12.21
CA LYS A 15 -1.05 2.22 -13.48
C LYS A 15 -1.20 0.69 -13.35
N VAL A 16 -2.06 0.23 -12.46
CA VAL A 16 -2.34 -1.21 -12.31
C VAL A 16 -3.35 -1.63 -13.36
N ASP A 17 -2.92 -2.53 -14.25
CA ASP A 17 -3.77 -3.22 -15.21
C ASP A 17 -3.84 -4.70 -14.84
N PHE A 18 -5.01 -5.16 -14.41
CA PHE A 18 -5.19 -6.55 -13.98
C PHE A 18 -5.29 -7.57 -15.12
N THR A 19 -5.33 -7.13 -16.37
CA THR A 19 -5.21 -8.00 -17.55
C THR A 19 -3.75 -8.40 -17.81
N ASP A 20 -2.78 -7.63 -17.28
CA ASP A 20 -1.37 -7.93 -17.42
C ASP A 20 -1.00 -9.21 -16.62
N PRO A 21 -0.40 -10.23 -17.28
CA PRO A 21 0.05 -11.47 -16.64
C PRO A 21 1.00 -11.25 -15.46
N TYR A 22 1.67 -10.09 -15.41
CA TYR A 22 2.50 -9.68 -14.30
C TYR A 22 1.78 -9.81 -12.94
N TRP A 23 0.48 -9.49 -12.88
CA TRP A 23 -0.32 -9.56 -11.64
C TRP A 23 -0.84 -10.94 -11.31
N ASN A 24 -0.57 -11.95 -12.15
CA ASN A 24 -0.91 -13.35 -11.86
C ASN A 24 0.05 -13.94 -10.82
N VAL A 25 -0.12 -13.53 -9.56
CA VAL A 25 0.73 -13.92 -8.43
C VAL A 25 0.17 -15.13 -7.70
N SER A 26 1.05 -15.94 -7.11
CA SER A 26 0.64 -17.07 -6.26
C SER A 26 0.00 -16.57 -4.96
N ALA A 27 -0.77 -17.44 -4.29
CA ALA A 27 -1.39 -17.09 -3.01
C ALA A 27 -0.35 -16.77 -1.94
N VAL A 28 0.77 -17.51 -1.94
CA VAL A 28 1.90 -17.26 -1.05
C VAL A 28 2.50 -15.88 -1.32
N GLN A 29 2.75 -15.55 -2.59
CA GLN A 29 3.34 -14.26 -2.95
C GLN A 29 2.42 -13.08 -2.55
N ALA A 30 1.11 -13.20 -2.75
CA ALA A 30 0.15 -12.19 -2.32
C ALA A 30 0.18 -11.98 -0.79
N ARG A 31 0.26 -13.06 -0.01
CA ARG A 31 0.37 -13.00 1.45
C ARG A 31 1.70 -12.41 1.90
N CYS A 32 2.81 -12.72 1.22
CA CYS A 32 4.10 -12.09 1.49
C CYS A 32 4.06 -10.58 1.27
N TRP A 33 3.33 -10.09 0.26
CA TRP A 33 3.14 -8.65 0.06
C TRP A 33 2.32 -8.00 1.18
N LEU A 34 1.25 -8.66 1.65
CA LEU A 34 0.48 -8.17 2.79
C LEU A 34 1.28 -8.20 4.11
N GLY A 35 2.04 -9.27 4.35
CA GLY A 35 2.94 -9.36 5.50
C GLY A 35 4.07 -8.32 5.43
N GLY A 36 4.63 -8.11 4.24
CA GLY A 36 5.62 -7.07 3.97
C GLY A 36 5.08 -5.66 4.20
N ALA A 37 3.81 -5.41 3.85
CA ALA A 37 3.15 -4.14 4.14
C ALA A 37 3.08 -3.86 5.64
N VAL A 38 2.72 -4.86 6.45
CA VAL A 38 2.70 -4.72 7.91
C VAL A 38 4.09 -4.53 8.48
N ALA A 39 5.07 -5.30 8.02
CA ALA A 39 6.45 -5.12 8.45
C ALA A 39 6.99 -3.72 8.11
N ALA A 40 6.69 -3.21 6.92
CA ALA A 40 7.07 -1.87 6.50
C ALA A 40 6.39 -0.79 7.36
N ASP A 41 5.09 -0.92 7.62
CA ASP A 41 4.34 0.03 8.44
C ASP A 41 4.84 0.05 9.90
N LEU A 42 5.06 -1.12 10.50
CA LEU A 42 5.64 -1.23 11.85
C LEU A 42 7.05 -0.63 11.93
N LEU A 43 7.88 -0.85 10.90
CA LEU A 43 9.21 -0.26 10.82
C LEU A 43 9.13 1.28 10.75
N VAL A 44 8.21 1.81 9.94
CA VAL A 44 7.97 3.25 9.82
C VAL A 44 7.51 3.85 11.15
N GLN A 45 6.57 3.21 11.84
CA GLN A 45 6.11 3.63 13.16
C GLN A 45 7.23 3.63 14.18
N TRP A 46 8.09 2.60 14.16
CA TRP A 46 9.24 2.49 15.05
C TRP A 46 10.25 3.63 14.80
N ILE A 47 10.60 3.88 13.53
CA ILE A 47 11.50 4.99 13.14
C ILE A 47 10.92 6.36 13.52
N ALA A 48 9.61 6.54 13.35
CA ALA A 48 8.94 7.78 13.70
C ALA A 48 8.77 7.98 15.23
N GLY A 49 9.13 6.99 16.06
CA GLY A 49 8.92 7.05 17.51
C GLY A 49 7.45 7.02 17.92
N LEU A 50 6.57 6.51 17.05
CA LEU A 50 5.13 6.42 17.25
C LEU A 50 4.59 4.99 17.49
N PRO A 51 5.36 3.97 17.91
CA PRO A 51 4.77 2.67 18.14
C PRO A 51 3.84 2.75 19.35
N ASN A 52 2.53 2.70 19.11
CA ASN A 52 1.53 2.57 20.15
C ASN A 52 0.66 1.33 19.88
N LEU A 53 -0.02 0.83 20.91
CA LEU A 53 -0.82 -0.39 20.80
C LEU A 53 -1.87 -0.28 19.68
N TYR A 54 -2.49 0.90 19.50
CA TYR A 54 -3.52 1.12 18.49
C TYR A 54 -2.96 1.11 17.06
N THR A 55 -1.77 1.67 16.83
CA THR A 55 -1.14 1.69 15.51
C THR A 55 -0.65 0.30 15.12
N VAL A 56 -0.10 -0.46 16.08
CA VAL A 56 0.27 -1.86 15.87
C VAL A 56 -0.96 -2.72 15.54
N LEU A 57 -2.05 -2.56 16.31
CA LEU A 57 -3.30 -3.27 16.04
C LEU A 57 -3.89 -2.88 14.68
N ALA A 58 -3.82 -1.61 14.29
CA ALA A 58 -4.27 -1.14 12.98
C ALA A 58 -3.45 -1.76 11.82
N SER A 59 -2.13 -1.87 11.97
CA SER A 59 -1.27 -2.55 11.00
C SER A 59 -1.66 -4.03 10.86
N LEU A 60 -1.87 -4.73 11.98
CA LEU A 60 -2.30 -6.14 11.96
C LEU A 60 -3.70 -6.31 11.36
N LEU A 61 -4.60 -5.35 11.61
CA LEU A 61 -5.95 -5.33 11.02
C LEU A 61 -5.89 -5.28 9.49
N THR A 62 -4.86 -4.67 8.91
CA THR A 62 -4.65 -4.62 7.45
C THR A 62 -4.48 -6.03 6.87
N ILE A 63 -3.77 -6.92 7.55
CA ILE A 63 -3.70 -8.34 7.15
C ILE A 63 -5.09 -8.98 7.26
N ALA A 64 -5.78 -8.79 8.38
CA ALA A 64 -7.08 -9.42 8.62
C ALA A 64 -8.14 -9.01 7.59
N ILE A 65 -8.25 -7.71 7.29
CA ILE A 65 -9.21 -7.16 6.33
C ILE A 65 -8.93 -7.67 4.92
N PHE A 66 -7.65 -7.70 4.52
CA PHE A 66 -7.29 -8.02 3.15
C PHE A 66 -6.93 -9.48 2.90
N TRP A 67 -6.98 -10.33 3.93
CA TRP A 67 -6.69 -11.76 3.83
C TRP A 67 -7.62 -12.49 2.85
N ALA A 68 -8.89 -12.08 2.80
CA ALA A 68 -9.91 -12.68 1.94
C ALA A 68 -9.88 -12.16 0.49
N LEU A 69 -9.02 -11.19 0.16
CA LEU A 69 -8.97 -10.64 -1.19
C LEU A 69 -8.42 -11.65 -2.21
N PRO A 70 -8.90 -11.59 -3.46
CA PRO A 70 -8.31 -12.36 -4.55
C PRO A 70 -6.82 -12.05 -4.71
N ARG A 71 -6.02 -13.07 -5.05
CA ARG A 71 -4.54 -13.02 -5.05
C ARG A 71 -3.96 -11.83 -5.81
N ARG A 72 -4.51 -11.52 -6.99
CA ARG A 72 -4.06 -10.38 -7.82
C ARG A 72 -4.26 -9.05 -7.11
N LEU A 73 -5.45 -8.86 -6.54
CA LEU A 73 -5.79 -7.65 -5.81
C LEU A 73 -4.99 -7.57 -4.51
N ALA A 74 -4.88 -8.66 -3.75
CA ALA A 74 -4.08 -8.72 -2.52
C ALA A 74 -2.60 -8.36 -2.76
N GLY A 75 -2.00 -8.84 -3.86
CA GLY A 75 -0.63 -8.47 -4.23
C GLY A 75 -0.48 -6.98 -4.55
N ALA A 76 -1.43 -6.40 -5.28
CA ALA A 76 -1.41 -4.99 -5.63
C ALA A 76 -1.72 -4.07 -4.43
N VAL A 77 -2.64 -4.49 -3.54
CA VAL A 77 -2.94 -3.80 -2.28
C VAL A 77 -1.72 -3.83 -1.37
N GLY A 78 -1.12 -5.00 -1.14
CA GLY A 78 0.10 -5.10 -0.32
C GLY A 78 1.23 -4.23 -0.87
N GLY A 79 1.41 -4.20 -2.19
CA GLY A 79 2.36 -3.30 -2.85
C GLY A 79 2.07 -1.81 -2.63
N LEU A 80 0.80 -1.40 -2.70
CA LEU A 80 0.37 -0.03 -2.38
C LEU A 80 0.71 0.35 -0.94
N TYR A 81 0.42 -0.53 0.04
CA TYR A 81 0.71 -0.24 1.45
C TYR A 81 2.21 -0.19 1.74
N VAL A 82 3.01 -1.06 1.10
CA VAL A 82 4.48 -0.94 1.16
C VAL A 82 4.94 0.41 0.61
N ALA A 83 4.39 0.85 -0.54
CA ALA A 83 4.73 2.14 -1.12
C ALA A 83 4.33 3.30 -0.20
N GLN A 84 3.12 3.23 0.38
CA GLN A 84 2.63 4.20 1.35
C GLN A 84 3.59 4.30 2.53
N ALA A 85 3.97 3.18 3.14
CA ALA A 85 4.89 3.15 4.28
C ALA A 85 6.24 3.81 3.91
N LEU A 86 6.85 3.39 2.80
CA LEU A 86 8.16 3.89 2.36
C LEU A 86 8.17 5.40 2.06
N VAL A 87 7.08 5.94 1.53
CA VAL A 87 7.00 7.35 1.12
C VAL A 87 6.47 8.26 2.24
N SER A 88 5.71 7.72 3.20
CA SER A 88 5.13 8.51 4.30
C SER A 88 6.19 9.23 5.14
N LEU A 89 7.28 8.53 5.50
CA LEU A 89 8.38 9.11 6.28
C LEU A 89 9.01 10.33 5.58
N PRO A 90 9.58 10.21 4.37
CA PRO A 90 10.23 11.34 3.72
C PRO A 90 9.26 12.48 3.41
N VAL A 91 8.00 12.20 3.06
CA VAL A 91 6.99 13.24 2.81
C VAL A 91 6.72 14.06 4.06
N VAL A 92 6.45 13.42 5.19
CA VAL A 92 6.12 14.12 6.45
C VAL A 92 7.36 14.80 7.02
N THR A 93 8.53 14.16 6.96
CA THR A 93 9.79 14.77 7.42
C THR A 93 10.15 16.01 6.60
N ALA A 94 10.12 15.93 5.27
CA ALA A 94 10.43 17.07 4.41
C ALA A 94 9.46 18.24 4.62
N ALA A 95 8.16 17.95 4.76
CA ALA A 95 7.16 18.97 5.04
C ALA A 95 7.34 19.59 6.44
N GLY A 96 7.73 18.79 7.44
CA GLY A 96 8.02 19.25 8.80
C GLY A 96 9.23 20.17 8.91
N MET A 97 10.20 20.04 8.01
CA MET A 97 11.33 20.99 7.91
C MET A 97 10.89 22.39 7.46
N VAL A 98 9.74 22.50 6.79
CA VAL A 98 9.16 23.80 6.38
C VAL A 98 8.34 24.39 7.52
N SER A 99 7.35 23.64 8.01
CA SER A 99 6.55 24.00 9.18
C SER A 99 5.75 22.80 9.68
N ARG A 100 5.28 22.88 10.93
CA ARG A 100 4.36 21.89 11.49
C ARG A 100 3.05 21.80 10.70
N ASN A 101 2.49 22.95 10.31
CA ASN A 101 1.26 22.99 9.50
C ASN A 101 1.46 22.32 8.14
N ALA A 102 2.62 22.51 7.51
CA ALA A 102 2.95 21.84 6.25
C ALA A 102 3.04 20.32 6.42
N ALA A 103 3.62 19.82 7.52
CA ALA A 103 3.66 18.38 7.82
C ALA A 103 2.25 17.78 7.99
N GLU A 104 1.36 18.47 8.70
CA GLU A 104 -0.03 18.04 8.89
C GLU A 104 -0.78 18.01 7.55
N ILE A 105 -0.68 19.07 6.75
CA ILE A 105 -1.30 19.13 5.41
C ILE A 105 -0.75 18.03 4.50
N ALA A 106 0.57 17.83 4.48
CA ALA A 106 1.20 16.79 3.67
C ALA A 106 0.76 15.39 4.10
N GLY A 107 0.66 15.13 5.41
CA GLY A 107 0.16 13.86 5.95
C GLY A 107 -1.30 13.59 5.55
N VAL A 108 -2.16 14.60 5.66
CA VAL A 108 -3.58 14.49 5.24
C VAL A 108 -3.69 14.27 3.73
N ALA A 109 -2.97 15.06 2.92
CA ALA A 109 -2.97 14.93 1.47
C ALA A 109 -2.44 13.56 1.02
N TRP A 110 -1.37 13.08 1.66
CA TRP A 110 -0.78 11.78 1.37
C TRP A 110 -1.72 10.63 1.73
N SER A 111 -2.38 10.70 2.89
CA SER A 111 -3.40 9.73 3.30
C SER A 111 -4.58 9.71 2.33
N ALA A 112 -5.07 10.88 1.93
CA ALA A 112 -6.14 11.01 0.94
C ALA A 112 -5.75 10.41 -0.43
N TRP A 113 -4.51 10.63 -0.88
CA TRP A 113 -3.98 10.01 -2.10
C TRP A 113 -3.95 8.49 -2.02
N CYS A 114 -3.42 7.94 -0.92
CA CYS A 114 -3.35 6.48 -0.72
C CYS A 114 -4.75 5.85 -0.68
N MET A 115 -5.71 6.51 -0.01
CA MET A 115 -7.11 6.08 0.00
C MET A 115 -7.74 6.11 -1.40
N PHE A 116 -7.51 7.19 -2.15
CA PHE A 116 -7.96 7.30 -3.54
C PHE A 116 -7.36 6.20 -4.42
N ALA A 117 -6.06 5.93 -4.28
CA ALA A 117 -5.37 4.87 -5.00
C ALA A 117 -5.93 3.49 -4.67
N LEU A 118 -6.20 3.20 -3.39
CA LEU A 118 -6.83 1.95 -2.96
C LEU A 118 -8.23 1.77 -3.57
N VAL A 119 -9.08 2.80 -3.51
CA VAL A 119 -10.43 2.75 -4.11
C VAL A 119 -10.34 2.52 -5.61
N ARG A 120 -9.45 3.24 -6.31
CA ARG A 120 -9.23 3.08 -7.75
C ARG A 120 -8.73 1.67 -8.10
N LEU A 121 -7.87 1.10 -7.27
CA LEU A 121 -7.37 -0.27 -7.41
C LEU A 121 -8.49 -1.30 -7.30
N ILE A 122 -9.33 -1.18 -6.26
CA ILE A 122 -10.48 -2.06 -6.04
C ILE A 122 -11.47 -1.94 -7.20
N LEU A 123 -11.83 -0.73 -7.60
CA LEU A 123 -12.72 -0.49 -8.74
C LEU A 123 -12.15 -1.02 -10.05
N GLY A 124 -10.85 -0.83 -10.29
CA GLY A 124 -10.15 -1.38 -11.44
C GLY A 124 -10.26 -2.91 -11.48
N TYR A 125 -10.01 -3.57 -10.34
CA TYR A 125 -10.16 -5.02 -10.24
C TYR A 125 -11.59 -5.50 -10.50
N ILE A 126 -12.59 -4.81 -9.96
CA ILE A 126 -14.01 -5.15 -10.16
C ILE A 126 -14.40 -5.00 -11.64
N ARG A 127 -13.94 -3.94 -12.30
CA ARG A 127 -14.26 -3.63 -13.70
C ARG A 127 -13.55 -4.53 -14.70
N THR A 128 -12.37 -5.06 -14.39
CA THR A 128 -11.63 -5.92 -15.31
C THR A 128 -12.34 -7.28 -15.47
N PRO A 129 -12.69 -7.69 -16.71
CA PRO A 129 -13.35 -8.96 -16.98
C PRO A 129 -12.48 -10.15 -16.56
N LYS A 130 -13.04 -11.12 -15.82
CA LYS A 130 -12.29 -12.26 -15.29
C LYS A 130 -11.83 -13.25 -16.36
N ALA A 131 -12.50 -13.27 -17.52
CA ALA A 131 -12.07 -14.06 -18.67
C ALA A 131 -10.75 -13.56 -19.30
N LEU A 132 -10.40 -12.28 -19.05
CA LEU A 132 -9.17 -11.66 -19.54
C LEU A 132 -8.04 -11.66 -18.50
N MET A 133 -8.29 -12.25 -17.32
CA MET A 133 -7.32 -12.31 -16.22
C MET A 133 -6.48 -13.56 -16.28
#